data_AF-A0A2E6ZL70-F1
#
_entry.id   AF-A0A2E6ZL70-F1
#
_cell.length_a   1.000
_cell.length_b   1.000
_cell.length_c   1.000
_cell.angle_alpha   90.00
_cell.angle_beta   90.00
_cell.angle_gamma   90.00
#
_symmetry.space_group_name_H-M   'P 1'
#
loop_
_entity.id
_entity.type
_entity.pdbx_description
1 polymer ?
#
loop_
_entity_poly.entity_id
_entity_poly.type
_entity_poly.pdbx_seq_one_letter_code
_entity_poly.pdbx_strand_id
1 'polypeptide(L)'
;MKSLRLHKMIPIKLLFVNPEARMLEQKDYEVEFSIHTEGPIKDATSGAISQNKGFQKVVYMLKDIIDESIVYAPEQIPLMEKYFADYDNNFVVIPFISETMLIECLHSKFNRITDENTYVDFISLKDKANNLGYTYLNDEEDDYDLPVDNFWVGEFPFWETPWWKRYDSTTFDNTGKNVEEQKVVREDREDKQVDRLTTLIFDEIDQNIESALGEQKPGEIVDLEEIRKTRKPKWKPTLV
;
A
#
# COMPACT_ATOMS: atom_id res chain seq x y z
N MET A 1 28.87 10.17 2.84
CA MET A 1 28.25 8.83 2.76
C MET A 1 27.72 8.65 1.34
N LYS A 2 27.78 7.46 0.74
CA LYS A 2 27.21 7.20 -0.59
C LYS A 2 25.85 6.52 -0.38
N SER A 3 24.79 7.10 -0.93
CA SER A 3 23.42 6.56 -0.84
C SER A 3 22.89 6.33 -2.26
N LEU A 4 22.23 5.19 -2.48
CA LEU A 4 21.56 4.85 -3.73
C LEU A 4 20.08 5.18 -3.58
N ARG A 5 19.54 5.97 -4.50
CA ARG A 5 18.12 6.32 -4.54
C ARG A 5 17.47 5.64 -5.71
N LEU A 6 16.37 4.91 -5.46
CA LEU A 6 15.49 4.46 -6.51
C LEU A 6 14.47 5.56 -6.78
N HIS A 7 14.21 5.79 -8.05
CA HIS A 7 13.34 6.87 -8.51
C HIS A 7 12.35 6.33 -9.53
N LYS A 8 11.08 6.68 -9.39
CA LYS A 8 10.06 6.27 -10.36
C LYS A 8 8.96 7.31 -10.50
N MET A 9 8.44 7.35 -11.71
CA MET A 9 7.33 8.17 -12.12
C MET A 9 6.19 7.26 -12.58
N ILE A 10 4.97 7.48 -12.07
CA ILE A 10 3.78 6.67 -12.34
C ILE A 10 2.62 7.61 -12.70
N PRO A 11 2.03 7.48 -13.89
CA PRO A 11 0.80 8.18 -14.20
C PRO A 11 -0.35 7.56 -13.41
N ILE A 12 -1.22 8.40 -12.84
CA ILE A 12 -2.46 7.97 -12.19
C ILE A 12 -3.62 8.85 -12.65
N LYS A 13 -4.84 8.33 -12.58
CA LYS A 13 -6.08 9.07 -12.81
C LYS A 13 -6.95 8.96 -11.58
N LEU A 14 -7.48 10.08 -11.12
CA LEU A 14 -8.31 10.15 -9.93
C LEU A 14 -9.63 10.82 -10.25
N LEU A 15 -10.71 10.35 -9.64
CA LEU A 15 -12.01 10.96 -9.71
C LEU A 15 -12.31 11.68 -8.40
N PHE A 16 -12.20 12.99 -8.39
CA PHE A 16 -12.47 13.83 -7.23
C PHE A 16 -13.95 14.14 -7.12
N VAL A 17 -14.52 13.91 -5.93
CA VAL A 17 -15.86 14.38 -5.61
C VAL A 17 -15.78 15.85 -5.24
N ASN A 18 -16.25 16.74 -6.12
CA ASN A 18 -16.35 18.18 -5.84
C ASN A 18 -17.78 18.53 -5.38
N PRO A 19 -18.02 18.67 -4.06
CA PRO A 19 -19.35 18.98 -3.54
C PRO A 19 -19.80 20.41 -3.88
N GLU A 20 -18.87 21.37 -3.96
CA GLU A 20 -19.18 22.78 -4.23
C GLU A 20 -19.71 22.96 -5.66
N ALA A 21 -19.01 22.36 -6.63
CA ALA A 21 -19.41 22.37 -8.03
C ALA A 21 -20.45 21.29 -8.37
N ARG A 22 -20.75 20.39 -7.42
CA ARG A 22 -21.67 19.24 -7.57
C ARG A 22 -21.32 18.37 -8.77
N MET A 23 -20.03 18.11 -8.98
CA MET A 23 -19.54 17.31 -10.09
C MET A 23 -18.43 16.35 -9.64
N LEU A 24 -18.20 15.34 -10.47
CA LEU A 24 -17.05 14.47 -10.36
C LEU A 24 -15.99 15.00 -11.32
N GLU A 25 -14.82 15.35 -10.80
CA GLU A 25 -13.72 15.89 -11.57
C GLU A 25 -12.68 14.80 -11.81
N GLN A 26 -12.48 14.44 -13.06
CA GLN A 26 -11.36 13.58 -13.42
C GLN A 26 -10.08 14.42 -13.44
N LYS A 27 -9.06 13.97 -12.72
CA LYS A 27 -7.75 14.58 -12.70
C LYS A 27 -6.69 13.56 -13.08
N ASP A 28 -5.88 13.92 -14.07
CA ASP A 28 -4.79 13.10 -14.57
C ASP A 28 -3.47 13.62 -13.97
N TYR A 29 -2.83 12.80 -13.15
CA TYR A 29 -1.59 13.14 -12.48
C TYR A 29 -0.41 12.30 -12.94
N GLU A 30 0.76 12.79 -12.60
CA GLU A 30 2.02 12.04 -12.60
C GLU A 30 2.60 12.10 -11.19
N VAL A 31 2.67 10.95 -10.53
CA VAL A 31 3.29 10.82 -9.22
C VAL A 31 4.74 10.41 -9.41
N GLU A 32 5.65 11.19 -8.87
CA GLU A 32 7.07 10.90 -8.81
C GLU A 32 7.45 10.65 -7.35
N PHE A 33 8.29 9.65 -7.09
CA PHE A 33 8.82 9.43 -5.75
C PHE A 33 10.26 8.94 -5.79
N SER A 34 11.01 9.23 -4.73
CA SER A 34 12.27 8.56 -4.44
C SER A 34 12.24 7.80 -3.13
N ILE A 35 13.00 6.71 -3.09
CA ILE A 35 13.13 5.87 -1.90
C ILE A 35 14.60 5.50 -1.71
N HIS A 36 15.04 5.49 -0.46
CA HIS A 36 16.40 5.18 -0.08
C HIS A 36 16.46 4.48 1.27
N THR A 37 17.55 3.74 1.51
CA THR A 37 17.76 3.03 2.76
C THR A 37 19.05 3.54 3.41
N GLU A 38 18.97 3.87 4.69
CA GLU A 38 20.09 4.37 5.50
C GLU A 38 20.39 3.45 6.69
N GLY A 39 21.36 3.80 7.54
CA GLY A 39 21.61 3.10 8.80
C GLY A 39 22.61 1.93 8.78
N PRO A 40 22.81 1.23 9.92
CA PRO A 40 23.78 0.16 10.10
C PRO A 40 23.25 -1.15 9.52
N ILE A 41 23.06 -1.16 8.21
CA ILE A 41 22.68 -2.34 7.46
C ILE A 41 23.82 -3.35 7.58
N LYS A 42 23.54 -4.56 8.09
CA LYS A 42 24.56 -5.60 8.37
C LYS A 42 25.42 -5.93 7.13
N ASP A 43 24.83 -5.83 5.94
CA ASP A 43 25.47 -6.05 4.64
C ASP A 43 24.72 -5.31 3.51
N ALA A 44 25.40 -4.96 2.41
CA ALA A 44 24.78 -4.20 1.31
C ALA A 44 23.56 -4.91 0.68
N THR A 45 23.48 -6.24 0.80
CA THR A 45 22.38 -7.06 0.28
C THR A 45 21.09 -6.82 1.04
N SER A 46 21.12 -6.80 2.37
CA SER A 46 19.91 -6.56 3.18
C SER A 46 19.32 -5.17 2.95
N GLY A 47 20.18 -4.17 2.72
CA GLY A 47 19.74 -2.83 2.35
C GLY A 47 19.04 -2.80 1.00
N ALA A 48 19.61 -3.46 0.00
CA ALA A 48 18.98 -3.60 -1.31
C ALA A 48 17.64 -4.35 -1.23
N ILE A 49 17.54 -5.41 -0.43
CA ILE A 49 16.29 -6.16 -0.21
C ILE A 49 15.21 -5.24 0.37
N SER A 50 15.53 -4.52 1.46
CA SER A 50 14.60 -3.61 2.12
C SER A 50 14.11 -2.49 1.18
N GLN A 51 15.03 -1.86 0.45
CA GLN A 51 14.69 -0.83 -0.52
C GLN A 51 13.76 -1.37 -1.63
N ASN A 52 14.01 -2.58 -2.13
CA ASN A 52 13.19 -3.19 -3.17
C ASN A 52 11.81 -3.58 -2.67
N LYS A 53 11.69 -4.08 -1.43
CA LYS A 53 10.38 -4.35 -0.79
C LYS A 53 9.53 -3.09 -0.74
N GLY A 54 10.08 -2.03 -0.12
CA GLY A 54 9.42 -0.73 -0.02
C GLY A 54 9.01 -0.18 -1.39
N PHE A 55 9.94 -0.22 -2.35
CA PHE A 55 9.67 0.26 -3.70
C PHE A 55 8.52 -0.49 -4.38
N GLN A 56 8.46 -1.82 -4.29
CA GLN A 56 7.36 -2.58 -4.89
C GLN A 56 6.02 -2.33 -4.20
N LYS A 57 6.00 -2.17 -2.87
CA LYS A 57 4.78 -1.81 -2.13
C LYS A 57 4.24 -0.45 -2.55
N VAL A 58 5.11 0.56 -2.68
CA VAL A 58 4.71 1.90 -3.17
C VAL A 58 4.20 1.84 -4.62
N VAL A 59 4.86 1.06 -5.47
CA VAL A 59 4.42 0.86 -6.87
C VAL A 59 3.04 0.22 -6.92
N TYR A 60 2.79 -0.83 -6.11
CA TYR A 60 1.51 -1.50 -6.02
C TYR A 60 0.42 -0.54 -5.51
N MET A 61 0.70 0.22 -4.44
CA MET A 61 -0.23 1.23 -3.94
C MET A 61 -0.61 2.21 -5.05
N LEU A 62 0.37 2.75 -5.79
CA LEU A 62 0.08 3.75 -6.83
C LEU A 62 -0.71 3.18 -8.02
N LYS A 63 -0.42 1.94 -8.44
CA LYS A 63 -0.99 1.36 -9.67
C LYS A 63 -2.26 0.57 -9.46
N ASP A 64 -2.32 -0.21 -8.40
CA ASP A 64 -3.36 -1.20 -8.19
C ASP A 64 -4.38 -0.72 -7.15
N ILE A 65 -3.99 0.22 -6.27
CA ILE A 65 -4.89 0.82 -5.28
C ILE A 65 -5.34 2.21 -5.71
N ILE A 66 -4.41 3.15 -5.90
CA ILE A 66 -4.69 4.59 -6.07
C ILE A 66 -5.16 4.92 -7.49
N ASP A 67 -4.60 4.28 -8.52
CA ASP A 67 -5.03 4.55 -9.90
C ASP A 67 -6.53 4.22 -10.08
N GLU A 68 -7.22 5.07 -10.83
CA GLU A 68 -8.66 5.03 -11.06
C GLU A 68 -9.52 5.07 -9.78
N SER A 69 -8.97 5.50 -8.64
CA SER A 69 -9.72 5.67 -7.40
C SER A 69 -10.64 6.89 -7.38
N ILE A 70 -11.66 6.81 -6.53
CA ILE A 70 -12.54 7.92 -6.20
C ILE A 70 -12.04 8.59 -4.90
N VAL A 71 -11.73 9.88 -4.99
CA VAL A 71 -11.22 10.68 -3.86
C VAL A 71 -12.35 11.53 -3.28
N TYR A 72 -12.56 11.43 -1.97
CA TYR A 72 -13.59 12.19 -1.25
C TYR A 72 -13.18 12.49 0.20
N ALA A 73 -13.88 13.44 0.82
CA ALA A 73 -13.73 13.79 2.23
C ALA A 73 -14.91 13.23 3.06
N PRO A 74 -14.79 13.13 4.40
CA PRO A 74 -15.79 12.48 5.25
C PRO A 74 -17.22 12.98 5.05
N GLU A 75 -17.42 14.25 4.71
CA GLU A 75 -18.75 14.83 4.50
C GLU A 75 -19.48 14.21 3.29
N GLN A 76 -18.75 13.55 2.39
CA GLN A 76 -19.33 12.86 1.22
C GLN A 76 -19.55 11.36 1.44
N ILE A 77 -19.22 10.79 2.61
CA ILE A 77 -19.48 9.36 2.91
C ILE A 77 -20.93 8.95 2.58
N PRO A 78 -21.98 9.69 3.02
CA PRO A 78 -23.36 9.30 2.70
C PRO A 78 -23.68 9.30 1.20
N LEU A 79 -22.98 10.13 0.41
CA LEU A 79 -23.11 10.16 -1.04
C LEU A 79 -22.46 8.91 -1.66
N MET A 80 -21.26 8.56 -1.19
CA MET A 80 -20.50 7.41 -1.68
C MET A 80 -21.23 6.09 -1.39
N GLU A 81 -21.69 5.89 -0.15
CA GLU A 81 -22.47 4.71 0.23
C GLU A 81 -23.77 4.55 -0.57
N LYS A 82 -24.38 5.66 -0.98
CA LYS A 82 -25.66 5.63 -1.68
C LYS A 82 -25.53 5.34 -3.18
N TYR A 83 -24.52 5.91 -3.84
CA TYR A 83 -24.44 5.90 -5.31
C TYR A 83 -23.27 5.08 -5.86
N PHE A 84 -22.26 4.77 -5.04
CA PHE A 84 -21.04 4.11 -5.47
C PHE A 84 -20.81 2.74 -4.81
N ALA A 85 -21.74 2.25 -3.99
CA ALA A 85 -21.58 0.97 -3.29
C ALA A 85 -21.41 -0.25 -4.19
N ASP A 86 -21.91 -0.21 -5.43
CA ASP A 86 -21.84 -1.31 -6.40
C ASP A 86 -20.65 -1.19 -7.38
N TYR A 87 -19.76 -0.21 -7.20
CA TYR A 87 -18.61 0.01 -8.07
C TYR A 87 -17.34 -0.63 -7.49
N ASP A 88 -16.53 -1.22 -8.36
CA ASP A 88 -15.26 -1.88 -8.00
C ASP A 88 -14.08 -0.89 -7.87
N ASN A 89 -14.30 0.40 -8.11
CA ASN A 89 -13.27 1.42 -7.92
C ASN A 89 -12.86 1.47 -6.44
N ASN A 90 -11.55 1.64 -6.20
CA ASN A 90 -11.07 1.91 -4.86
C ASN A 90 -11.47 3.31 -4.41
N PHE A 91 -11.53 3.47 -3.08
CA PHE A 91 -11.91 4.71 -2.43
C PHE A 91 -10.72 5.27 -1.66
N VAL A 92 -10.45 6.56 -1.84
CA VAL A 92 -9.41 7.29 -1.12
C VAL A 92 -10.09 8.39 -0.31
N VAL A 93 -10.14 8.18 1.01
CA VAL A 93 -10.74 9.16 1.93
C VAL A 93 -9.64 10.04 2.49
N ILE A 94 -9.75 11.35 2.30
CA ILE A 94 -8.78 12.32 2.81
C ILE A 94 -9.45 13.37 3.71
N PRO A 95 -8.76 13.96 4.69
CA PRO A 95 -9.35 14.94 5.62
C PRO A 95 -10.10 16.08 4.94
N PHE A 96 -9.55 16.61 3.84
CA PHE A 96 -10.23 17.55 2.97
C PHE A 96 -9.67 17.46 1.56
N ILE A 97 -10.49 17.83 0.57
CA ILE A 97 -10.13 17.74 -0.83
C ILE A 97 -9.10 18.81 -1.22
N SER A 98 -7.84 18.39 -1.35
CA SER A 98 -6.78 19.18 -1.98
C SER A 98 -5.61 18.29 -2.42
N GLU A 99 -4.84 18.75 -3.41
CA GLU A 99 -3.62 18.07 -3.87
C GLU A 99 -2.56 18.00 -2.77
N THR A 100 -2.43 19.04 -1.94
CA THR A 100 -1.51 19.07 -0.81
C THR A 100 -1.88 18.00 0.23
N MET A 101 -3.16 17.84 0.54
CA MET A 101 -3.61 16.82 1.48
C MET A 101 -3.39 15.41 0.91
N LEU A 102 -3.68 15.20 -0.38
CA LEU A 102 -3.44 13.92 -1.04
C LEU A 102 -1.95 13.55 -1.00
N ILE A 103 -1.06 14.45 -1.40
CA ILE A 103 0.38 14.15 -1.47
C ILE A 103 0.96 13.86 -0.08
N GLU A 104 0.49 14.55 0.96
CA GLU A 104 0.92 14.33 2.34
C GLU A 104 0.44 12.97 2.88
N CYS A 105 -0.83 12.62 2.65
CA CYS A 105 -1.36 11.30 3.00
C CYS A 105 -0.58 10.17 2.31
N LEU A 106 -0.27 10.32 1.02
CA LEU A 106 0.53 9.36 0.26
C LEU A 106 1.94 9.25 0.81
N HIS A 107 2.60 10.37 1.11
CA HIS A 107 3.94 10.37 1.70
C HIS A 107 3.97 9.63 3.05
N SER A 108 3.00 9.92 3.92
CA SER A 108 2.86 9.26 5.23
C SER A 108 2.61 7.76 5.06
N LYS A 109 1.71 7.38 4.15
CA LYS A 109 1.44 5.97 3.82
C LYS A 109 2.68 5.25 3.32
N PHE A 110 3.42 5.87 2.41
CA PHE A 110 4.58 5.23 1.80
C PHE A 110 5.70 4.99 2.80
N ASN A 111 5.97 5.95 3.69
CA ASN A 111 6.91 5.74 4.79
C ASN A 111 6.41 4.72 5.82
N ARG A 112 5.08 4.55 5.96
CA ARG A 112 4.54 3.56 6.89
C ARG A 112 4.68 2.11 6.39
N ILE A 113 4.62 1.90 5.08
CA ILE A 113 4.68 0.57 4.44
C ILE A 113 6.11 0.14 4.09
N THR A 114 7.09 1.03 4.26
CA THR A 114 8.52 0.71 4.13
C THR A 114 9.08 0.16 5.45
N ASP A 115 10.23 -0.50 5.37
CA ASP A 115 10.92 -0.99 6.58
C ASP A 115 11.53 0.18 7.36
N GLU A 116 11.84 -0.04 8.64
CA GLU A 116 12.35 0.96 9.61
C GLU A 116 13.52 1.84 9.13
N ASN A 117 14.39 1.31 8.26
CA ASN A 117 15.58 2.02 7.76
C ASN A 117 15.43 2.50 6.31
N THR A 118 14.24 2.36 5.73
CA THR A 118 13.92 2.71 4.35
C THR A 118 12.89 3.82 4.32
N TYR A 119 13.21 4.90 3.61
CA TYR A 119 12.43 6.14 3.63
C TYR A 119 12.09 6.59 2.22
N VAL A 120 10.85 7.04 2.06
CA VAL A 120 10.45 7.89 0.95
C VAL A 120 10.69 9.33 1.39
N ASP A 121 11.68 9.97 0.79
CA ASP A 121 12.14 11.31 1.15
C ASP A 121 11.58 12.40 0.25
N PHE A 122 11.10 12.00 -0.91
CA PHE A 122 10.53 12.90 -1.90
C PHE A 122 9.34 12.23 -2.56
N ILE A 123 8.28 13.03 -2.68
CA ILE A 123 7.16 12.74 -3.55
C ILE A 123 6.77 14.03 -4.29
N SER A 124 6.39 13.90 -5.55
CA SER A 124 5.78 14.96 -6.33
C SER A 124 4.50 14.50 -7.01
N LEU A 125 3.55 15.42 -7.13
CA LEU A 125 2.30 15.23 -7.82
C LEU A 125 2.19 16.30 -8.90
N LYS A 126 2.17 15.91 -10.17
CA LYS A 126 2.06 16.85 -11.29
C LYS A 126 0.73 16.68 -12.00
N ASP A 127 -0.10 17.72 -11.93
CA ASP A 127 -1.35 17.84 -12.68
C ASP A 127 -1.04 18.08 -14.15
N LYS A 128 -1.47 17.15 -15.02
CA LYS A 128 -1.23 17.22 -16.47
C LYS A 128 -2.13 18.23 -17.18
N ALA A 129 -3.32 18.49 -16.66
CA ALA A 129 -4.26 19.42 -17.28
C ALA A 129 -3.82 20.87 -17.06
N ASN A 130 -3.39 21.20 -15.84
CA ASN A 130 -2.98 22.56 -15.48
C ASN A 130 -1.46 22.79 -15.56
N ASN A 131 -0.68 21.73 -15.81
CA ASN A 131 0.79 21.74 -15.76
C ASN A 131 1.32 22.34 -14.45
N LEU A 132 0.70 21.95 -13.35
CA LEU A 132 1.01 22.41 -11.99
C LEU A 132 1.64 21.24 -11.21
N GLY A 133 2.78 21.50 -10.57
CA GLY A 133 3.51 20.52 -9.78
C GLY A 133 3.46 20.86 -8.29
N TYR A 134 3.18 19.85 -7.48
CA TYR A 134 3.28 19.88 -6.03
C TYR A 134 4.44 18.99 -5.64
N THR A 135 5.32 19.48 -4.77
CA THR A 135 6.44 18.70 -4.25
C THR A 135 6.36 18.72 -2.74
N TYR A 136 6.46 17.53 -2.15
CA TYR A 136 6.51 17.37 -0.71
C TYR A 136 7.84 16.69 -0.34
N LEU A 137 8.54 17.34 0.58
CA LEU A 137 9.82 16.94 1.13
C LEU A 137 9.63 16.97 2.65
N ASN A 138 9.83 15.84 3.30
CA ASN A 138 9.79 15.76 4.74
C ASN A 138 10.91 14.84 5.22
N ASP A 139 11.90 15.45 5.86
CA ASP A 139 13.09 14.79 6.39
C ASP A 139 12.91 14.39 7.88
N GLU A 140 11.80 14.79 8.52
CA GLU A 140 11.50 14.49 9.91
C GLU A 140 10.52 13.31 10.02
N GLU A 141 10.90 12.30 10.80
CA GLU A 141 10.05 11.14 11.02
C GLU A 141 8.77 11.55 11.77
N ASP A 142 7.61 11.14 11.22
CA ASP A 142 6.28 11.38 11.77
C ASP A 142 5.81 12.85 11.92
N ASP A 143 6.53 13.83 11.35
CA ASP A 143 6.10 15.23 11.34
C ASP A 143 5.11 15.53 10.20
N TYR A 144 3.82 15.24 10.42
CA TYR A 144 2.77 15.48 9.42
C TYR A 144 1.66 16.37 9.99
N ASP A 145 1.11 17.25 9.16
CA ASP A 145 -0.11 18.03 9.44
C ASP A 145 -1.38 17.18 9.22
N LEU A 146 -1.28 15.89 9.53
CA LEU A 146 -2.34 14.89 9.35
C LEU A 146 -2.96 14.48 10.68
N PRO A 147 -4.25 14.10 10.70
CA PRO A 147 -4.85 13.47 11.87
C PRO A 147 -4.06 12.24 12.33
N VAL A 148 -3.92 12.08 13.66
CA VAL A 148 -3.18 10.97 14.29
C VAL A 148 -4.09 9.81 14.69
N ASP A 149 -5.34 10.12 15.05
CA ASP A 149 -6.41 9.17 15.34
C ASP A 149 -7.48 9.28 14.25
N ASN A 150 -8.49 8.40 14.27
CA ASN A 150 -9.56 8.40 13.28
C ASN A 150 -10.79 9.23 13.62
N PHE A 151 -10.77 10.08 14.65
CA PHE A 151 -11.94 10.91 14.96
C PHE A 151 -12.23 11.97 13.88
N TRP A 152 -11.30 12.22 12.96
CA TRP A 152 -11.51 13.08 11.79
C TRP A 152 -12.57 12.53 10.81
N VAL A 153 -12.83 11.21 10.79
CA VAL A 153 -13.85 10.61 9.92
C VAL A 153 -15.24 10.61 10.57
N GLY A 154 -15.30 10.67 11.91
CA GLY A 154 -16.54 10.71 12.68
C GLY A 154 -16.38 10.24 14.12
N GLU A 155 -17.48 10.29 14.89
CA GLU A 155 -17.50 9.95 16.32
C GLU A 155 -17.30 8.45 16.60
N PHE A 156 -17.67 7.58 15.65
CA PHE A 156 -17.64 6.12 15.83
C PHE A 156 -16.80 5.42 14.76
N PRO A 157 -15.48 5.72 14.67
CA PRO A 157 -14.66 5.25 13.57
C PRO A 157 -14.48 3.73 13.60
N PHE A 158 -14.50 3.09 12.43
CA PHE A 158 -14.31 1.64 12.34
C PHE A 158 -12.86 1.22 12.60
N TRP A 159 -11.88 2.07 12.24
CA TRP A 159 -10.47 1.88 12.56
C TRP A 159 -10.02 2.85 13.64
N GLU A 160 -8.98 2.49 14.39
CA GLU A 160 -8.39 3.38 15.41
C GLU A 160 -7.39 4.35 14.80
N THR A 161 -6.59 3.85 13.85
CA THR A 161 -5.54 4.60 13.17
C THR A 161 -5.93 4.90 11.72
N PRO A 162 -5.62 6.12 11.23
CA PRO A 162 -5.85 6.48 9.84
C PRO A 162 -5.12 5.59 8.86
N TRP A 163 -5.71 5.39 7.68
CA TRP A 163 -5.16 4.48 6.67
C TRP A 163 -3.73 4.81 6.26
N TRP A 164 -3.32 6.08 6.29
CA TRP A 164 -1.94 6.51 6.02
C TRP A 164 -0.94 6.13 7.12
N LYS A 165 -1.40 5.77 8.32
CA LYS A 165 -0.57 5.24 9.42
C LYS A 165 -0.70 3.72 9.60
N ARG A 166 -1.42 3.02 8.71
CA ARG A 166 -1.53 1.54 8.75
C ARG A 166 -0.60 0.84 7.76
N TYR A 167 -0.06 -0.30 8.19
CA TYR A 167 0.64 -1.24 7.30
C TYR A 167 -0.40 -2.16 6.62
N ASP A 168 -1.09 -1.64 5.62
CA ASP A 168 -2.08 -2.38 4.81
C ASP A 168 -2.27 -1.73 3.44
N SER A 169 -3.00 -2.36 2.53
CA SER A 169 -3.29 -1.78 1.20
C SER A 169 -4.53 -0.89 1.15
N THR A 170 -5.17 -0.58 2.28
CA THR A 170 -6.43 0.18 2.30
C THR A 170 -6.19 1.68 2.29
N THR A 171 -7.15 2.41 1.73
CA THR A 171 -7.15 3.88 1.62
C THR A 171 -8.49 4.49 2.02
N PHE A 172 -9.36 3.68 2.62
CA PHE A 172 -10.69 4.09 3.04
C PHE A 172 -10.83 3.95 4.55
N ASP A 173 -11.30 5.01 5.18
CA ASP A 173 -11.73 5.05 6.56
C ASP A 173 -13.21 5.45 6.59
N ASN A 174 -13.96 4.88 7.52
CA ASN A 174 -15.39 5.13 7.66
C ASN A 174 -15.82 5.11 9.15
N THR A 175 -17.01 5.62 9.44
CA THR A 175 -17.60 5.76 10.77
C THR A 175 -18.99 5.15 10.82
N GLY A 176 -19.35 4.61 11.98
CA GLY A 176 -20.73 4.22 12.28
C GLY A 176 -21.59 5.42 12.67
N LYS A 177 -22.91 5.22 12.71
CA LYS A 177 -23.90 6.19 13.21
C LYS A 177 -24.00 6.17 14.73
N ASN A 178 -23.63 5.05 15.34
CA ASN A 178 -23.66 4.82 16.78
C ASN A 178 -22.65 3.75 17.20
N VAL A 179 -22.51 3.58 18.51
CA VAL A 179 -21.60 2.60 19.13
C VAL A 179 -21.97 1.17 18.73
N GLU A 180 -23.25 0.87 18.59
CA GLU A 180 -23.73 -0.48 18.23
C GLU A 180 -23.30 -0.87 16.82
N GLU A 181 -23.47 0.01 15.83
CA GLU A 181 -23.02 -0.21 14.45
C GLU A 181 -21.49 -0.33 14.37
N GLN A 182 -20.77 0.54 15.06
CA GLN A 182 -19.31 0.45 15.16
C GLN A 182 -18.85 -0.90 15.70
N LYS A 183 -19.50 -1.38 16.77
CA LYS A 183 -19.19 -2.67 17.37
C LYS A 183 -19.45 -3.82 16.39
N VAL A 184 -20.61 -3.84 15.73
CA VAL A 184 -20.97 -4.87 14.75
C VAL A 184 -19.97 -4.92 13.60
N VAL A 185 -19.57 -3.77 13.05
CA VAL A 185 -18.60 -3.71 11.95
C VAL A 185 -17.21 -4.16 12.40
N ARG A 186 -16.78 -3.79 13.60
CA ARG A 186 -15.49 -4.24 14.16
C ARG A 186 -15.48 -5.75 14.40
N GLU A 187 -16.56 -6.31 14.97
CA GLU A 187 -16.71 -7.76 15.16
C GLU A 187 -16.70 -8.52 13.82
N ASP A 188 -17.43 -8.04 12.81
CA ASP A 188 -17.42 -8.64 11.46
C ASP A 188 -16.03 -8.57 10.80
N ARG A 189 -15.28 -7.48 11.03
CA ARG A 189 -13.92 -7.30 10.55
C ARG A 189 -12.95 -8.33 11.16
N GLU A 190 -13.08 -8.55 12.46
CA GLU A 190 -12.31 -9.56 13.20
C GLU A 190 -12.66 -10.97 12.73
N ASP A 191 -13.94 -11.30 12.64
CA ASP A 191 -14.43 -12.62 12.21
C ASP A 191 -13.98 -12.98 10.80
N LYS A 192 -14.03 -12.01 9.87
CA LYS A 192 -13.57 -12.18 8.48
C LYS A 192 -12.06 -12.05 8.30
N GLN A 193 -11.32 -11.73 9.36
CA GLN A 193 -9.87 -11.48 9.33
C GLN A 193 -9.47 -10.44 8.27
N VAL A 194 -10.28 -9.38 8.10
CA VAL A 194 -10.06 -8.37 7.06
C VAL A 194 -8.67 -7.75 7.19
N ASP A 195 -8.23 -7.45 8.41
CA ASP A 195 -6.91 -6.84 8.66
C ASP A 195 -5.80 -7.69 8.04
N ARG A 196 -5.85 -9.03 8.18
CA ARG A 196 -4.91 -9.94 7.55
C ARG A 196 -5.03 -9.97 6.03
N LEU A 197 -6.26 -9.93 5.49
CA LEU A 197 -6.47 -9.90 4.04
C LEU A 197 -5.86 -8.64 3.41
N THR A 198 -5.93 -7.51 4.12
CA THR A 198 -5.41 -6.23 3.64
C THR A 198 -3.88 -6.10 3.72
N THR A 199 -3.19 -6.95 4.49
CA THR A 199 -1.71 -7.00 4.52
C THR A 199 -1.13 -8.05 3.58
N LEU A 200 -1.94 -9.03 3.15
CA LEU A 200 -1.48 -10.24 2.47
C LEU A 200 -0.63 -9.94 1.23
N ILE A 201 -1.02 -8.97 0.42
CA ILE A 201 -0.26 -8.60 -0.79
C ILE A 201 1.11 -8.01 -0.47
N PHE A 202 1.25 -7.29 0.66
CA PHE A 202 2.54 -6.78 1.09
C PHE A 202 3.44 -7.90 1.61
N ASP A 203 2.86 -8.87 2.33
CA ASP A 203 3.59 -10.05 2.79
C ASP A 203 4.06 -10.90 1.59
N GLU A 204 3.25 -11.02 0.54
CA GLU A 204 3.63 -11.68 -0.71
C GLU A 204 4.74 -10.95 -1.44
N ILE A 205 4.67 -9.61 -1.52
CA ILE A 205 5.77 -8.79 -2.08
C ILE A 205 7.06 -9.04 -1.31
N ASP A 206 7.00 -9.05 0.02
CA ASP A 206 8.17 -9.27 0.86
C ASP A 206 8.80 -10.65 0.62
N GLN A 207 7.98 -11.70 0.61
CA GLN A 207 8.44 -13.07 0.35
C GLN A 207 9.04 -13.24 -1.05
N ASN A 208 8.44 -12.60 -2.06
CA ASN A 208 8.92 -12.66 -3.44
C ASN A 208 10.29 -11.97 -3.58
N ILE A 209 10.48 -10.81 -2.96
CA ILE A 209 11.75 -10.08 -2.98
C ILE A 209 12.82 -10.83 -2.19
N GLU A 210 12.49 -11.35 -1.00
CA GLU A 210 13.41 -12.17 -0.22
C GLU A 210 13.83 -13.44 -0.97
N SER A 211 12.90 -14.10 -1.67
CA SER A 211 13.22 -15.29 -2.45
C SER A 211 14.09 -14.98 -3.66
N ALA A 212 13.94 -13.80 -4.27
CA ALA A 212 14.68 -13.40 -5.45
C ALA A 212 16.09 -12.87 -5.14
N LEU A 213 16.27 -12.17 -4.01
CA LEU A 213 17.50 -11.43 -3.67
C LEU A 213 18.18 -11.90 -2.38
N GLY A 214 17.49 -12.69 -1.56
CA GLY A 214 18.04 -13.25 -0.32
C GLY A 214 19.06 -14.36 -0.56
N GLU A 215 19.59 -14.90 0.53
CA GLU A 215 20.57 -15.99 0.45
C GLU A 215 19.95 -17.21 -0.25
N GLN A 216 20.57 -17.62 -1.36
CA GLN A 216 20.20 -18.89 -1.99
C GLN A 216 20.47 -20.02 -0.99
N LYS A 217 19.41 -20.74 -0.59
CA LYS A 217 19.58 -21.99 0.15
C LYS A 217 20.55 -22.88 -0.64
N PRO A 218 21.60 -23.43 -0.02
CA PRO A 218 22.55 -24.27 -0.74
C PRO A 218 21.79 -25.39 -1.42
N GLY A 219 21.93 -25.48 -2.74
CA GLY A 219 21.32 -26.55 -3.51
C GLY A 219 21.77 -27.90 -2.94
N GLU A 220 20.82 -28.78 -2.66
CA GLU A 220 21.14 -30.12 -2.20
C GLU A 220 21.80 -30.87 -3.37
N ILE A 221 23.06 -31.28 -3.20
CA ILE A 221 23.71 -32.18 -4.16
C ILE A 221 23.06 -33.54 -3.98
N VAL A 222 22.07 -33.82 -4.81
CA VAL A 222 21.39 -35.10 -4.84
C VAL A 222 22.30 -36.12 -5.53
N ASP A 223 22.80 -37.10 -4.77
CA ASP A 223 23.49 -38.24 -5.34
C ASP A 223 22.48 -39.11 -6.14
N LEU A 224 22.63 -39.08 -7.46
CA LEU A 224 21.78 -39.82 -8.40
C LEU A 224 21.85 -41.35 -8.17
N GLU A 225 22.90 -41.86 -7.52
CA GLU A 225 23.02 -43.28 -7.20
C GLU A 225 22.11 -43.73 -6.04
N GLU A 226 21.87 -42.89 -5.02
CA GLU A 226 20.95 -43.22 -3.92
C GLU A 226 19.48 -43.25 -4.37
N ILE A 227 19.10 -42.36 -5.29
CA ILE A 227 17.76 -42.36 -5.91
C ILE A 227 17.55 -43.59 -6.80
N ARG A 228 18.61 -44.08 -7.45
CA ARG A 228 18.55 -45.33 -8.22
C ARG A 228 18.35 -46.56 -7.33
N LYS A 229 18.92 -46.58 -6.12
CA LYS A 229 18.78 -47.69 -5.16
C LYS A 229 17.39 -47.75 -4.50
N THR A 230 16.69 -46.62 -4.38
CA THR A 230 15.34 -46.53 -3.77
C THR A 230 14.18 -46.77 -4.75
N ARG A 231 14.43 -46.73 -6.07
CA ARG A 231 13.42 -47.10 -7.07
C ARG A 231 13.18 -48.62 -7.06
N LYS A 232 12.09 -49.05 -6.41
CA LYS A 232 11.58 -50.43 -6.48
C LYS A 232 11.46 -50.87 -7.96
N PRO A 233 11.83 -52.12 -8.29
CA PRO A 233 11.79 -52.60 -9.66
C PRO A 233 10.36 -52.52 -10.23
N LYS A 234 10.24 -51.95 -11.44
CA LYS A 234 8.99 -51.91 -12.21
C LYS A 234 8.43 -53.33 -12.33
N TRP A 235 7.18 -53.51 -11.90
CA TRP A 235 6.41 -54.73 -12.06
C TRP A 235 6.42 -55.18 -13.53
N LYS A 236 6.76 -56.45 -13.77
CA LYS A 236 6.68 -57.08 -15.09
C LYS A 236 5.46 -58.00 -15.12
N PRO A 237 4.51 -57.81 -16.05
CA PRO A 237 3.36 -58.71 -16.16
C PRO A 237 3.80 -60.06 -16.70
N THR A 238 3.33 -61.13 -16.06
CA THR A 238 3.43 -62.50 -16.58
C THR A 238 2.24 -62.73 -17.52
N LEU A 239 2.51 -62.97 -18.80
CA LEU A 239 1.48 -63.40 -19.74
C LEU A 239 1.07 -64.84 -19.42
N VAL A 240 -0.22 -65.08 -19.22
CA VAL A 240 -0.86 -66.41 -19.18
C VAL A 240 -1.40 -66.71 -20.56
#